data_AF-A0A1G5NTH1-F1
#
_entry.id   AF-A0A1G5NTH1-F1
#
_cell.length_a   1.000
_cell.length_b   1.000
_cell.length_c   1.000
_cell.angle_alpha   90.00
_cell.angle_beta   90.00
_cell.angle_gamma   90.00
#
_symmetry.space_group_name_H-M   'P 1'
#
loop_
_entity.id
_entity.type
_entity.pdbx_description
1 polymer ?
#
loop_
_entity_poly.entity_id
_entity_poly.type
_entity_poly.pdbx_seq_one_letter_code
_entity_poly.pdbx_strand_id
1 'polypeptide(L)'
;MADLITTLGLDIGTNSLGWAIIETLGEPGQYPEGRIVGCGVRIFSQSDMAGRDPQSKASLAVARREARGARRRRDRYLKRRRRLLDVLTEHGLMPGDPESQEALICDTQDGEDGDLSSSVYALRVGREEAE
;
A
#
# COMPACT_ATOMS: atom_id res chain seq x y z
N MET A 1 37.28 38.36 -26.58
CA MET A 1 36.66 38.87 -25.34
C MET A 1 36.06 37.68 -24.63
N ALA A 2 36.27 37.51 -23.33
CA ALA A 2 35.62 36.43 -22.59
C ALA A 2 34.14 36.80 -22.40
N ASP A 3 33.23 35.90 -22.75
CA ASP A 3 31.80 36.11 -22.61
C ASP A 3 31.38 35.97 -21.13
N LEU A 4 30.33 36.68 -20.74
CA LEU A 4 29.72 36.52 -19.43
C LEU A 4 28.78 35.31 -19.48
N ILE A 5 29.02 34.30 -18.65
CA ILE A 5 28.20 33.08 -18.56
C ILE A 5 27.43 33.09 -17.24
N THR A 6 26.12 32.88 -17.31
CA THR A 6 25.24 32.73 -16.13
C THR A 6 24.93 31.24 -15.90
N THR A 7 25.30 30.73 -14.73
CA THR A 7 25.12 29.32 -14.34
C THR A 7 24.15 29.19 -13.16
N LEU A 8 23.22 28.25 -13.24
CA LEU A 8 22.34 27.84 -12.12
C LEU A 8 22.90 26.57 -11.46
N GLY A 9 23.36 26.69 -10.21
CA GLY A 9 23.70 25.55 -9.37
C GLY A 9 22.48 25.09 -8.56
N LEU A 10 22.25 23.78 -8.51
CA LEU A 10 21.18 23.16 -7.74
C LEU A 10 21.75 22.09 -6.81
N ASP A 11 21.46 22.21 -5.52
CA ASP A 11 21.71 21.18 -4.51
C ASP A 11 20.36 20.60 -4.04
N ILE A 12 20.08 19.36 -4.44
CA ILE A 12 18.76 18.73 -4.26
C ILE A 12 18.85 17.68 -3.15
N GLY A 13 18.36 18.05 -1.97
CA GLY A 13 18.17 17.16 -0.84
C GLY A 13 16.75 16.59 -0.76
N THR A 14 16.50 15.72 0.22
CA THR A 14 15.18 15.09 0.41
C THR A 14 14.10 16.07 0.90
N ASN A 15 14.49 17.10 1.66
CA ASN A 15 13.59 18.12 2.22
C ASN A 15 14.05 19.56 1.93
N SER A 16 15.01 19.73 1.02
CA SER A 16 15.57 21.03 0.71
C SER A 16 16.05 21.10 -0.73
N LEU A 17 15.96 22.27 -1.33
CA LEU A 17 16.57 22.61 -2.60
C LEU A 17 17.38 23.89 -2.42
N GLY A 18 18.70 23.76 -2.34
CA GLY A 18 19.63 24.88 -2.43
C GLY A 18 19.79 25.32 -3.87
N TRP A 19 19.84 26.63 -4.11
CA TRP A 19 20.10 27.18 -5.44
C TRP A 19 21.05 28.38 -5.37
N ALA A 20 21.85 28.53 -6.41
CA ALA A 20 22.69 29.70 -6.62
C ALA A 20 22.77 30.04 -8.10
N ILE A 21 22.70 31.33 -8.41
CA ILE A 21 23.00 31.87 -9.74
C ILE A 21 24.38 32.52 -9.66
N ILE A 22 25.30 32.05 -10.48
CA ILE A 22 26.68 32.50 -10.53
C ILE A 22 26.96 33.02 -11.92
N GLU A 23 27.60 34.18 -12.01
CA GLU A 23 28.13 34.71 -13.27
C GLU A 23 29.65 34.64 -13.28
N THR A 24 30.21 34.09 -14.35
CA THR A 24 31.66 33.98 -14.59
C THR A 24 32.03 34.61 -15.93
N LEU A 25 33.27 35.09 -16.04
CA LEU A 25 33.87 35.35 -17.34
C LEU A 25 34.38 34.02 -17.89
N GLY A 26 33.88 33.60 -19.05
CA GLY A 26 34.15 32.26 -19.59
C GLY A 26 33.56 31.13 -18.74
N GLU A 27 34.02 29.90 -19.00
CA GLU A 27 33.51 28.70 -18.34
C GLU A 27 33.86 28.67 -16.84
N PRO A 28 33.03 28.03 -16.00
CA PRO A 28 33.30 27.91 -14.57
C PRO A 28 34.69 27.32 -14.28
N GLY A 29 35.49 28.03 -13.48
CA GLY A 29 36.85 27.62 -13.10
C GLY A 29 37.96 27.99 -14.10
N GLN A 30 37.61 28.58 -15.26
CA GLN A 30 38.59 29.05 -16.23
C GLN A 30 39.28 30.34 -15.78
N TYR A 31 38.54 31.23 -15.13
CA TYR A 31 39.02 32.51 -14.62
C TYR A 31 38.66 32.67 -13.13
N PRO A 32 39.48 33.39 -12.36
CA PRO A 32 39.23 33.59 -10.92
C PRO A 32 38.08 34.57 -10.65
N GLU A 33 37.69 35.39 -11.64
CA GLU A 33 36.61 36.36 -11.49
C GLU A 33 35.23 35.71 -11.68
N GLY A 34 34.37 35.88 -10.67
CA GLY A 34 32.96 35.53 -10.74
C GLY A 34 32.17 36.20 -9.62
N ARG A 35 30.84 36.25 -9.75
CA ARG A 35 29.97 36.80 -8.70
C ARG A 35 28.74 35.92 -8.47
N ILE A 36 28.27 35.91 -7.24
CA ILE A 36 26.97 35.35 -6.88
C ILE A 36 25.92 36.42 -7.19
N VAL A 37 25.05 36.14 -8.15
CA VAL A 37 23.91 37.01 -8.51
C VAL A 37 22.78 36.87 -7.50
N GLY A 38 22.56 35.63 -7.05
CA GLY A 38 21.56 35.32 -6.05
C GLY A 38 21.73 33.91 -5.55
N CYS A 39 21.31 33.66 -4.32
CA CYS A 39 21.28 32.34 -3.75
C CYS A 39 20.12 32.21 -2.77
N GLY A 40 19.75 30.98 -2.47
CA GLY A 40 18.74 30.72 -1.48
C GLY A 40 18.57 29.23 -1.24
N VAL A 41 17.69 28.92 -0.30
CA VAL A 41 17.26 27.57 -0.04
C VAL A 41 15.74 27.54 0.00
N ARG A 42 15.15 26.55 -0.66
CA ARG A 42 13.75 26.20 -0.49
C ARG A 42 13.68 25.03 0.46
N ILE A 43 13.14 25.24 1.66
CA ILE A 43 12.86 24.15 2.59
C ILE A 43 11.45 23.61 2.32
N PHE A 44 11.36 22.30 2.19
CA PHE A 44 10.10 21.59 2.14
C PHE A 44 9.80 21.10 3.55
N SER A 45 8.77 21.65 4.20
CA SER A 45 8.33 21.15 5.49
C SER A 45 7.87 19.70 5.34
N GLN A 46 8.04 18.89 6.39
CA GLN A 46 7.57 17.50 6.39
C GLN A 46 6.05 17.41 6.14
N SER A 47 5.28 18.45 6.51
CA SER A 47 3.83 18.50 6.36
C SER A 47 3.39 18.86 4.94
N ASP A 48 4.05 19.80 4.27
CA ASP A 48 3.49 20.41 3.06
C ASP A 48 3.88 19.64 1.79
N MET A 49 4.91 18.77 1.87
CA MET A 49 5.45 18.05 0.71
C MET A 49 5.82 16.59 0.94
N ALA A 50 6.01 16.11 2.18
CA ALA A 50 6.66 14.81 2.35
C ALA A 50 5.75 13.60 2.10
N GLY A 51 4.44 13.81 1.87
CA GLY A 51 3.51 12.71 1.67
C GLY A 51 3.68 11.65 2.76
N ARG A 52 3.96 12.08 4.00
CA ARG A 52 4.29 11.26 5.16
C ARG A 52 3.31 11.59 6.29
N ASP A 53 2.96 10.55 7.03
CA ASP A 53 2.11 10.65 8.19
C ASP A 53 2.86 11.38 9.32
N PRO A 54 2.26 12.40 9.97
CA PRO A 54 2.94 13.22 10.97
C PRO A 54 3.43 12.44 12.20
N GLN A 55 2.77 11.33 12.53
CA GLN A 55 3.01 10.59 13.76
C GLN A 55 3.92 9.39 13.56
N SER A 56 3.69 8.61 12.50
CA SER A 56 4.48 7.43 12.17
C SER A 56 5.67 7.72 11.25
N LYS A 57 5.72 8.92 10.62
CA LYS A 57 6.70 9.31 9.59
C LYS A 57 6.71 8.39 8.35
N ALA A 58 5.79 7.43 8.28
CA ALA A 58 5.61 6.53 7.15
C ALA A 58 5.01 7.30 5.98
N SER A 59 5.29 6.88 4.75
CA SER A 59 4.66 7.53 3.59
C SER A 59 3.14 7.29 3.60
N LEU A 60 2.35 8.35 3.42
CA LEU A 60 0.91 8.31 3.14
C LEU A 60 0.58 7.42 1.93
N ALA A 61 1.53 7.22 1.00
CA ALA A 61 1.34 6.28 -0.11
C ALA A 61 1.26 4.82 0.36
N VAL A 62 1.98 4.46 1.43
CA VAL A 62 1.97 3.12 2.04
C VAL A 62 0.61 2.85 2.67
N ALA A 63 0.12 3.74 3.53
CA ALA A 63 -1.20 3.60 4.15
C ALA A 63 -2.32 3.46 3.09
N ARG A 64 -2.25 4.25 2.01
CA ARG A 64 -3.19 4.13 0.87
C ARG A 64 -3.07 2.77 0.17
N ARG A 65 -1.85 2.27 -0.04
CA ARG A 65 -1.60 0.96 -0.67
C ARG A 65 -2.17 -0.16 0.18
N GLU A 66 -1.92 -0.15 1.48
CA GLU A 66 -2.37 -1.17 2.42
C GLU A 66 -3.89 -1.20 2.51
N ALA A 67 -4.53 -0.04 2.69
CA ALA A 67 -5.99 0.07 2.72
C ALA A 67 -6.63 -0.42 1.42
N ARG A 68 -6.06 -0.07 0.26
CA ARG A 68 -6.52 -0.62 -1.04
C ARG A 68 -6.32 -2.14 -1.12
N GLY A 69 -5.20 -2.66 -0.61
CA GLY A 69 -4.91 -4.09 -0.57
C GLY A 69 -5.92 -4.87 0.27
N ALA A 70 -6.26 -4.37 1.45
CA ALA A 70 -7.27 -4.96 2.32
C ALA A 70 -8.65 -5.04 1.65
N ARG A 71 -9.12 -3.92 1.04
CA ARG A 71 -10.40 -3.88 0.32
C ARG A 71 -10.45 -4.89 -0.83
N ARG A 72 -9.42 -4.92 -1.68
CA ARG A 72 -9.34 -5.87 -2.80
C ARG A 72 -9.34 -7.33 -2.33
N ARG A 73 -8.66 -7.64 -1.21
CA ARG A 73 -8.66 -9.00 -0.64
C ARG A 73 -10.05 -9.39 -0.15
N ARG A 74 -10.73 -8.50 0.57
CA ARG A 74 -12.11 -8.71 1.04
C ARG A 74 -13.06 -8.96 -0.13
N ASP A 75 -13.05 -8.09 -1.14
CA ASP A 75 -13.94 -8.23 -2.31
C ASP A 75 -13.72 -9.55 -3.04
N ARG A 76 -12.45 -9.95 -3.25
CA ARG A 76 -12.14 -11.24 -3.88
C ARG A 76 -12.60 -12.42 -3.02
N TYR A 77 -12.43 -12.35 -1.70
CA TYR A 77 -12.91 -13.39 -0.79
C TYR A 77 -14.43 -13.53 -0.88
N LEU A 78 -15.18 -12.43 -0.80
CA LEU A 78 -16.65 -12.44 -0.91
C LEU A 78 -17.12 -12.98 -2.26
N LYS A 79 -16.47 -12.57 -3.36
CA LYS A 79 -16.79 -13.09 -4.71
C LYS A 79 -16.52 -14.60 -4.82
N ARG A 80 -15.40 -15.08 -4.33
CA ARG A 80 -15.07 -16.53 -4.34
C ARG A 80 -16.04 -17.33 -3.47
N ARG A 81 -16.37 -16.83 -2.27
CA ARG A 81 -17.33 -17.46 -1.36
C ARG A 81 -18.70 -17.58 -2.02
N ARG A 82 -19.19 -16.51 -2.65
CA ARG A 82 -20.46 -16.53 -3.39
C ARG A 82 -20.45 -17.58 -4.48
N ARG A 83 -19.43 -17.55 -5.35
CA ARG A 83 -19.28 -18.52 -6.45
C ARG A 83 -19.23 -19.97 -5.95
N LEU A 84 -18.56 -20.22 -4.82
CA LEU A 84 -18.53 -21.55 -4.22
C LEU A 84 -19.94 -22.00 -3.80
N LEU A 85 -20.67 -21.15 -3.06
CA LEU A 85 -22.03 -21.47 -2.62
C LEU A 85 -22.98 -21.69 -3.80
N ASP A 86 -22.87 -20.88 -4.86
CA ASP A 86 -23.67 -21.03 -6.07
C ASP A 86 -23.44 -22.42 -6.71
N VAL A 87 -22.18 -22.83 -6.85
CA VAL A 87 -21.81 -24.14 -7.42
C VAL A 87 -22.27 -25.30 -6.52
N LEU A 88 -22.11 -25.19 -5.21
CA LEU A 88 -22.60 -26.23 -4.28
C LEU A 88 -24.12 -26.37 -4.34
N THR A 89 -24.84 -25.25 -4.48
CA THR A 89 -26.29 -25.24 -4.63
C THR A 89 -26.73 -25.91 -5.94
N GLU A 90 -26.06 -25.59 -7.05
CA GLU A 90 -26.32 -26.20 -8.36
C GLU A 90 -26.20 -27.73 -8.33
N HIS A 91 -25.25 -28.25 -7.56
CA HIS A 91 -25.04 -29.69 -7.40
C HIS A 91 -25.83 -30.33 -6.25
N GLY A 92 -26.72 -29.59 -5.59
CA GLY A 92 -27.54 -30.10 -4.47
C GLY A 92 -26.76 -30.38 -3.18
N LEU A 93 -25.55 -29.84 -3.06
CA LEU A 93 -24.67 -29.96 -1.88
C LEU A 93 -24.87 -28.81 -0.88
N MET A 94 -25.67 -27.81 -1.23
CA MET A 94 -26.04 -26.67 -0.39
C MET A 94 -27.54 -26.39 -0.58
N PRO A 95 -28.28 -26.03 0.48
CA PRO A 95 -29.66 -25.55 0.35
C PRO A 95 -29.75 -24.36 -0.62
N GLY A 96 -30.84 -24.23 -1.38
CA GLY A 96 -31.02 -23.15 -2.35
C GLY A 96 -31.65 -21.88 -1.77
N ASP A 97 -32.26 -21.98 -0.60
CA ASP A 97 -32.91 -20.88 0.10
C ASP A 97 -31.91 -20.16 1.04
N PRO A 98 -31.85 -18.81 1.01
CA PRO A 98 -30.88 -18.07 1.82
C PRO A 98 -30.95 -18.33 3.32
N GLU A 99 -32.14 -18.60 3.85
CA GLU A 99 -32.37 -18.81 5.29
C GLU A 99 -31.78 -20.14 5.76
N SER A 100 -32.05 -21.25 5.06
CA SER A 100 -31.41 -22.54 5.37
C SER A 100 -29.91 -22.52 5.09
N GLN A 101 -29.45 -21.73 4.10
CA GLN A 101 -28.02 -21.55 3.89
C GLN A 101 -27.34 -20.89 5.09
N GLU A 102 -27.91 -19.78 5.58
CA GLU A 102 -27.37 -19.06 6.72
C GLU A 102 -27.41 -19.91 7.99
N ALA A 103 -28.51 -20.63 8.22
CA ALA A 103 -28.61 -21.59 9.31
C ALA A 103 -27.51 -22.66 9.25
N LEU A 104 -27.30 -23.29 8.09
CA LEU A 104 -26.27 -24.32 7.91
C LEU A 104 -24.84 -23.79 8.09
N ILE A 105 -24.57 -22.56 7.65
CA ILE A 105 -23.27 -21.89 7.85
C ILE A 105 -23.02 -21.59 9.33
N CYS A 106 -24.06 -21.30 10.10
CA CYS A 106 -23.99 -21.01 11.53
C CYS A 106 -24.09 -22.26 12.43
N ASP A 107 -24.52 -23.40 11.88
CA ASP A 107 -24.72 -24.66 12.61
C ASP A 107 -23.39 -25.28 13.06
N THR A 108 -22.35 -25.17 12.22
CA THR A 108 -20.98 -25.54 12.61
C THR A 108 -20.41 -24.44 13.50
N GLN A 109 -20.69 -24.50 14.80
CA GLN A 109 -20.11 -23.63 15.82
C GLN A 109 -18.60 -23.93 15.99
N ASP A 110 -17.79 -23.62 14.97
CA ASP A 110 -16.32 -23.77 14.95
C ASP A 110 -15.64 -22.71 15.88
N GLY A 111 -16.11 -22.61 17.13
CA GLY A 111 -15.54 -21.78 18.19
C GLY A 111 -14.63 -22.59 19.13
N GLU A 112 -13.95 -21.88 20.04
CA GLU A 112 -13.02 -22.49 21.01
C GLU A 112 -13.67 -23.55 21.91
N ASP A 113 -14.97 -23.40 22.19
CA ASP A 113 -15.79 -24.34 22.98
C ASP A 113 -16.67 -25.27 22.12
N GLY A 114 -16.49 -25.29 20.80
CA GLY A 114 -17.31 -26.07 19.86
C GLY A 114 -16.93 -27.56 19.81
N ASP A 115 -17.86 -28.40 19.35
CA ASP A 115 -17.58 -29.83 19.12
C ASP A 115 -16.63 -30.03 17.93
N LEU A 116 -15.34 -30.12 18.24
CA LEU A 116 -14.26 -30.31 17.27
C LEU A 116 -14.38 -31.61 16.47
N SER A 117 -15.14 -32.61 16.93
CA SER A 117 -15.36 -33.87 16.19
C SER A 117 -16.17 -33.69 14.90
N SER A 118 -16.92 -32.59 14.83
CA SER A 118 -17.70 -32.16 13.66
C SER A 118 -17.05 -31.01 12.88
N SER A 119 -15.91 -30.51 13.35
CA SER A 119 -15.23 -29.37 12.73
C SER A 119 -14.73 -29.69 11.31
N VAL A 120 -14.59 -28.64 10.49
CA VAL A 120 -14.05 -28.75 9.13
C VAL A 120 -12.68 -29.46 9.09
N TYR A 121 -11.86 -29.31 10.12
CA TYR A 121 -10.55 -29.95 10.20
C TYR A 121 -10.66 -31.44 10.50
N ALA A 122 -11.52 -31.85 11.43
CA ALA A 122 -11.75 -33.26 11.74
C ALA A 122 -12.33 -34.02 10.55
N LEU A 123 -13.31 -33.43 9.86
CA LEU A 123 -13.93 -34.02 8.66
C LEU A 123 -12.94 -34.18 7.49
N ARG A 124 -11.92 -33.31 7.39
CA ARG A 124 -10.91 -33.35 6.32
C ARG A 124 -9.89 -34.48 6.50
N VAL A 125 -9.65 -34.92 7.73
CA VAL A 125 -8.73 -36.05 8.03
C VAL A 125 -9.38 -37.39 7.65
N GLY A 126 -10.70 -37.43 7.52
CA GLY A 126 -11.48 -38.63 7.21
C GLY A 126 -11.76 -39.42 8.48
N ARG A 127 -13.02 -39.85 8.67
CA ARG A 127 -13.33 -40.89 9.65
C ARG A 127 -12.76 -42.19 9.07
N GLU A 128 -11.73 -42.75 9.70
CA GLU A 128 -11.44 -44.17 9.52
C GLU A 128 -12.71 -44.92 9.93
N GLU A 129 -13.34 -45.59 8.98
CA GLU A 129 -14.46 -46.49 9.25
C GLU A 129 -13.94 -47.57 10.19
N ALA A 130 -14.38 -47.50 11.46
CA ALA A 130 -14.23 -48.61 12.39
C ALA A 130 -15.18 -49.72 11.92
N GLU A 131 -14.59 -50.71 11.26
CA GLU A 131 -15.18 -52.03 10.98
C GLU A 131 -15.50 -52.78 12.28
#